data_AF-A0A4Y1ZI08-F1
#
_entry.id   AF-A0A4Y1ZI08-F1
#
_cell.length_a   1.000
_cell.length_b   1.000
_cell.length_c   1.000
_cell.angle_alpha   90.00
_cell.angle_beta   90.00
_cell.angle_gamma   90.00
#
_symmetry.space_group_name_H-M   'P 1'
#
loop_
_entity.id
_entity.type
_entity.pdbx_description
1 polymer ?
#
loop_
_entity_poly.entity_id
_entity_poly.type
_entity_poly.pdbx_seq_one_letter_code
_entity_poly.pdbx_strand_id
1 'polypeptide(L)'
;METYHSRKKVFLWNTSIETMINQPNWIEMLSKVIHSFLTRNDCILLWRPHPLLLSSIRSMRTNYEKPYLNLIKTASSLDNVIIDHENDVYTAMRESDALISDYSSIMIQYSITGKPILCLTGTSQMRESKCNLFDYWSNYFLNDGVSVDIFCDMVLQGKDPKNRNVSSQ
;
A
#
# COMPACT_ATOMS: atom_id res chain seq x y z
N MET A 1 -32.30 -16.34 7.76
CA MET A 1 -31.16 -16.27 6.83
C MET A 1 -30.06 -15.51 7.54
N GLU A 2 -29.06 -16.21 8.06
CA GLU A 2 -27.88 -15.55 8.64
C GLU A 2 -27.15 -14.83 7.51
N THR A 3 -27.20 -13.49 7.51
CA THR A 3 -26.31 -12.67 6.71
C THR A 3 -24.91 -12.86 7.27
N TYR A 4 -24.15 -13.79 6.69
CA TYR A 4 -22.69 -13.85 6.86
C TYR A 4 -22.13 -12.52 6.36
N HIS A 5 -21.90 -11.57 7.28
CA HIS A 5 -21.12 -10.39 6.97
C HIS A 5 -19.68 -10.87 6.73
N SER A 6 -19.30 -11.05 5.46
CA SER A 6 -17.92 -11.32 5.10
C SER A 6 -17.04 -10.22 5.70
N ARG A 7 -15.91 -10.58 6.33
CA ARG A 7 -15.01 -9.57 6.91
C ARG A 7 -14.64 -8.53 5.84
N LYS A 8 -14.59 -7.25 6.21
CA LYS A 8 -14.11 -6.20 5.31
C LYS A 8 -12.69 -6.53 4.85
N LYS A 9 -12.41 -6.31 3.57
CA LYS A 9 -11.06 -6.48 3.01
C LYS A 9 -10.12 -5.44 3.62
N VAL A 10 -8.93 -5.88 4.01
CA VAL A 10 -7.92 -5.04 4.66
C VAL A 10 -6.76 -4.78 3.69
N PHE A 11 -6.50 -3.52 3.38
CA PHE A 11 -5.36 -3.09 2.56
C PHE A 11 -4.26 -2.60 3.49
N LEU A 12 -3.16 -3.34 3.58
CA LEU A 12 -1.96 -2.84 4.26
C LEU A 12 -1.32 -1.80 3.36
N TRP A 13 -1.02 -0.63 3.90
CA TRP A 13 -0.23 0.39 3.21
C TRP A 13 0.98 0.76 4.03
N ASN A 14 2.19 0.50 3.52
CA ASN A 14 3.40 0.98 4.16
C ASN A 14 3.99 2.19 3.44
N THR A 15 4.58 3.11 4.21
CA THR A 15 5.33 4.25 3.66
C THR A 15 6.77 4.22 4.15
N SER A 16 7.73 4.25 3.22
CA SER A 16 9.17 4.12 3.52
C SER A 16 9.88 5.48 3.62
N ILE A 17 11.03 5.49 4.29
CA ILE A 17 11.93 6.65 4.34
C ILE A 17 12.58 6.89 2.97
N GLU A 18 12.97 5.83 2.27
CA GLU A 18 13.65 5.93 0.98
C GLU A 18 12.79 6.69 -0.05
N THR A 19 11.52 6.31 -0.19
CA THR A 19 10.60 6.99 -1.11
C THR A 19 10.31 8.42 -0.65
N MET A 20 10.18 8.65 0.66
CA MET A 20 10.01 10.01 1.21
C MET A 20 11.18 10.93 0.86
N ILE A 21 12.41 10.42 0.84
CA ILE A 21 13.61 11.19 0.48
C ILE A 21 13.68 11.41 -1.04
N ASN A 22 13.41 10.38 -1.84
CA ASN A 22 13.71 10.36 -3.27
C ASN A 22 12.54 10.79 -4.17
N GLN A 23 11.31 10.92 -3.65
CA GLN A 23 10.16 11.36 -4.44
C GLN A 23 9.74 12.79 -4.07
N PRO A 24 9.99 13.80 -4.92
CA PRO A 24 9.61 15.19 -4.64
C PRO A 24 8.11 15.42 -4.44
N ASN A 25 7.29 14.56 -5.06
CA ASN A 25 5.83 14.57 -4.99
C ASN A 25 5.26 13.59 -3.94
N TRP A 26 6.08 13.14 -2.98
CA TRP A 26 5.69 12.12 -1.99
C TRP A 26 4.40 12.48 -1.23
N ILE A 27 4.27 13.74 -0.77
CA ILE A 27 3.06 14.21 -0.07
C ILE A 27 1.81 14.12 -0.96
N GLU A 28 1.92 14.46 -2.24
CA GLU A 28 0.80 14.35 -3.18
C GLU A 28 0.40 12.89 -3.39
N MET A 29 1.38 12.00 -3.47
CA MET A 29 1.16 10.56 -3.59
C MET A 29 0.44 9.99 -2.35
N LEU A 30 0.87 10.36 -1.13
CA LEU A 30 0.17 9.99 0.10
C LEU A 30 -1.28 10.49 0.09
N SER A 31 -1.46 11.76 -0.31
CA SER A 31 -2.77 12.38 -0.41
C SER A 31 -3.67 11.59 -1.34
N LYS A 32 -3.20 11.21 -2.54
CA LYS A 32 -3.96 10.40 -3.50
C LYS A 32 -4.43 9.07 -2.91
N VAL A 33 -3.56 8.36 -2.18
CA VAL A 33 -3.94 7.11 -1.51
C VAL A 33 -5.04 7.37 -0.48
N ILE A 34 -4.86 8.33 0.43
CA ILE A 34 -5.89 8.67 1.44
C ILE A 34 -7.22 9.08 0.79
N HIS A 35 -7.18 9.86 -0.30
CA HIS A 35 -8.39 10.29 -1.00
C HIS A 35 -9.21 9.12 -1.57
N SER A 36 -8.57 8.08 -2.09
CA SER A 36 -9.26 6.86 -2.56
C SER A 36 -9.99 6.09 -1.46
N PHE A 37 -9.67 6.35 -0.19
CA PHE A 37 -10.36 5.74 0.95
C PHE A 37 -11.39 6.65 1.62
N LEU A 38 -11.49 7.94 1.25
CA LEU A 38 -12.48 8.87 1.82
C LEU A 38 -13.93 8.40 1.63
N THR A 39 -14.23 7.80 0.47
CA THR A 39 -15.58 7.40 0.08
C THR A 39 -15.83 5.90 0.19
N ARG A 40 -14.86 5.12 0.69
CA ARG A 40 -14.96 3.65 0.79
C ARG A 40 -15.51 3.23 2.14
N ASN A 41 -16.58 2.44 2.16
CA ASN A 41 -17.14 1.86 3.38
C ASN A 41 -17.06 0.31 3.40
N ASP A 42 -16.54 -0.27 2.32
CA ASP A 42 -16.48 -1.69 1.97
C ASP A 42 -15.13 -2.35 2.29
N CYS A 43 -14.10 -1.55 2.57
CA CYS A 43 -12.77 -2.00 2.97
C CYS A 43 -12.18 -1.21 4.14
N ILE A 44 -11.03 -1.64 4.61
CA ILE A 44 -10.21 -0.98 5.64
C ILE A 44 -8.82 -0.71 5.06
N LEU A 45 -8.29 0.49 5.28
CA LEU A 45 -6.88 0.82 5.06
C LEU A 45 -6.13 0.72 6.38
N LEU A 46 -5.18 -0.20 6.46
CA LEU A 46 -4.23 -0.30 7.57
C LEU A 46 -2.96 0.45 7.16
N TRP A 47 -2.86 1.73 7.50
CA TRP A 47 -1.71 2.56 7.15
C TRP A 47 -0.61 2.44 8.20
N ARG A 48 0.50 1.82 7.80
CA ARG A 48 1.69 1.58 8.62
C ARG A 48 2.87 2.45 8.16
N PRO A 49 3.02 3.67 8.68
CA PRO A 49 4.22 4.46 8.41
C PRO A 49 5.46 3.81 9.00
N HIS A 50 6.61 3.94 8.31
CA HIS A 50 7.88 3.46 8.87
C HIS A 50 8.13 4.09 10.27
N PRO A 51 8.61 3.34 11.28
CA PRO A 51 8.73 3.84 12.65
C PRO A 51 9.54 5.14 12.78
N LEU A 52 10.60 5.26 12.00
CA LEU A 52 11.48 6.43 11.98
C LEU A 52 11.03 7.53 10.99
N LEU A 53 9.89 7.39 10.31
CA LEU A 53 9.48 8.28 9.22
C LEU A 53 9.32 9.73 9.69
N LEU A 54 8.63 9.96 10.80
CA LEU A 54 8.41 11.32 11.31
C LEU A 54 9.72 11.99 11.77
N SER A 55 10.60 11.25 12.43
CA SER A 55 11.94 11.77 12.80
C SER A 55 12.80 12.07 11.57
N SER A 56 12.71 11.26 10.52
CA SER A 56 13.41 11.52 9.25
C SER A 56 12.84 12.74 8.52
N ILE A 57 11.51 12.94 8.53
CA ILE A 57 10.89 14.15 7.99
C ILE A 57 11.41 15.39 8.72
N ARG A 58 11.41 15.38 10.06
CA ARG A 58 11.89 16.50 10.88
C ARG A 58 13.36 16.86 10.68
N SER A 59 14.19 15.92 10.24
CA SER A 59 15.62 16.14 10.04
C SER A 59 16.02 16.38 8.59
N MET A 60 15.35 15.75 7.62
CA MET A 60 15.78 15.71 6.22
C MET A 60 14.82 16.40 5.23
N ARG A 61 13.55 16.58 5.62
CA ARG A 61 12.47 17.14 4.79
C ARG A 61 11.49 17.94 5.65
N THR A 62 11.98 18.95 6.36
CA THR A 62 11.19 19.74 7.33
C THR A 62 9.93 20.35 6.73
N ASN A 63 9.96 20.71 5.44
CA ASN A 63 8.81 21.19 4.67
C ASN A 63 7.68 20.16 4.53
N TYR A 64 7.94 18.87 4.75
CA TYR A 64 6.93 17.80 4.71
C TYR A 64 6.24 17.57 6.06
N GLU A 65 6.75 18.10 7.18
CA GLU A 65 6.20 17.80 8.51
C GLU A 65 4.73 18.20 8.63
N LYS A 66 4.42 19.49 8.38
CA LYS A 66 3.06 20.00 8.46
C LYS A 66 2.07 19.26 7.53
N PRO A 67 2.35 19.10 6.22
CA PRO A 67 1.41 18.38 5.36
C PRO A 67 1.29 16.89 5.72
N TYR A 68 2.37 16.24 6.17
CA TYR A 68 2.31 14.85 6.62
C TYR A 68 1.43 14.69 7.88
N LEU A 69 1.60 15.56 8.88
CA LEU A 69 0.77 15.52 10.09
C LEU A 69 -0.71 15.82 9.77
N ASN A 70 -0.98 16.70 8.82
CA ASN A 70 -2.35 16.94 8.33
C ASN A 70 -2.93 15.67 7.70
N LEU A 71 -2.17 14.93 6.88
CA LEU A 71 -2.61 13.66 6.30
C LEU A 71 -2.90 12.61 7.36
N ILE A 72 -2.03 12.49 8.38
CA ILE A 72 -2.26 11.58 9.52
C ILE A 72 -3.55 11.96 10.25
N LYS A 73 -3.79 13.24 10.49
CA LYS A 73 -5.02 13.73 11.13
C LYS A 73 -6.26 13.41 10.29
N THR A 74 -6.21 13.65 8.98
CA THR A 74 -7.29 13.30 8.06
C THR A 74 -7.56 11.81 8.09
N ALA A 75 -6.53 10.98 7.93
CA ALA A 75 -6.63 9.53 7.96
C ALA A 75 -7.24 9.02 9.27
N SER A 76 -6.78 9.54 10.41
CA SER A 76 -7.29 9.16 11.74
C SER A 76 -8.74 9.58 12.00
N SER A 77 -9.31 10.46 11.16
CA SER A 77 -10.73 10.87 11.24
C SER A 77 -11.67 10.00 10.42
N LEU A 78 -11.14 9.02 9.67
CA LEU A 78 -11.92 8.13 8.82
C LEU A 78 -12.17 6.80 9.54
N ASP A 79 -13.42 6.34 9.57
CA ASP A 79 -13.83 5.10 10.23
C ASP A 79 -13.23 3.84 9.57
N ASN A 80 -12.74 3.95 8.34
CA ASN A 80 -12.17 2.87 7.55
C ASN A 80 -10.64 2.92 7.46
N VAL A 81 -9.96 3.80 8.22
CA VAL A 81 -8.50 3.89 8.24
C VAL A 81 -7.96 3.66 9.65
N ILE A 82 -7.00 2.75 9.77
CA ILE A 82 -6.31 2.44 11.01
C ILE A 82 -4.84 2.81 10.82
N ILE A 83 -4.30 3.66 11.69
CA ILE A 83 -2.87 3.96 11.70
C ILE A 83 -2.18 2.94 12.59
N ASP A 84 -1.30 2.15 11.99
CA ASP A 84 -0.56 1.07 12.65
C ASP A 84 0.84 1.54 13.03
N HIS A 85 1.11 1.50 14.34
CA HIS A 85 2.41 1.84 14.95
C HIS A 85 3.05 0.65 15.67
N GLU A 86 2.53 -0.56 15.50
CA GLU A 86 3.09 -1.76 16.13
C GLU A 86 4.53 -1.99 15.67
N ASN A 87 5.38 -2.62 16.49
CA ASN A 87 6.76 -2.89 16.07
C ASN A 87 6.86 -4.02 15.03
N ASP A 88 6.00 -5.02 15.15
CA ASP A 88 5.99 -6.19 14.27
C ASP A 88 5.03 -6.01 13.08
N VAL A 89 5.53 -6.24 11.88
CA VAL A 89 4.77 -6.13 10.63
C VAL A 89 4.01 -7.41 10.30
N TYR A 90 4.40 -8.57 10.84
CA TYR A 90 3.85 -9.86 10.41
C TYR A 90 2.35 -9.99 10.70
N THR A 91 1.87 -9.41 11.81
CA THR A 91 0.44 -9.35 12.10
C THR A 91 -0.30 -8.57 11.01
N ALA A 92 0.18 -7.38 10.65
CA ALA A 92 -0.42 -6.59 9.59
C ALA A 92 -0.42 -7.33 8.24
N MET A 93 0.67 -8.04 7.90
CA MET A 93 0.74 -8.83 6.67
C MET A 93 -0.22 -10.03 6.66
N ARG A 94 -0.40 -10.67 7.80
CA ARG A 94 -1.31 -11.82 7.95
C ARG A 94 -2.76 -11.36 7.78
N GLU A 95 -3.14 -10.28 8.45
CA GLU A 95 -4.51 -9.78 8.48
C GLU A 95 -4.91 -9.01 7.20
N SER A 96 -3.96 -8.54 6.39
CA SER A 96 -4.26 -7.85 5.14
C SER A 96 -4.63 -8.81 4.00
N ASP A 97 -5.48 -8.37 3.08
CA ASP A 97 -5.80 -9.07 1.84
C ASP A 97 -4.94 -8.60 0.67
N ALA A 98 -4.40 -7.38 0.74
CA ALA A 98 -3.54 -6.80 -0.28
C ALA A 98 -2.57 -5.78 0.34
N LEU A 99 -1.49 -5.48 -0.38
CA LEU A 99 -0.49 -4.49 -0.01
C LEU A 99 -0.47 -3.33 -1.01
N ILE A 100 -0.46 -2.10 -0.50
CA ILE A 100 -0.07 -0.88 -1.22
C ILE A 100 1.32 -0.51 -0.69
N SER A 101 2.29 -0.32 -1.58
CA SER A 101 3.68 -0.10 -1.17
C SER A 101 4.48 0.65 -2.22
N ASP A 102 5.75 0.86 -1.94
CA ASP A 102 6.81 1.23 -2.85
C ASP A 102 7.82 0.07 -2.95
N TYR A 103 8.98 0.28 -3.57
CA TYR A 103 10.07 -0.69 -3.47
C TYR A 103 10.63 -0.67 -2.04
N SER A 104 10.13 -1.57 -1.18
CA SER A 104 10.52 -1.66 0.23
C SER A 104 10.78 -3.08 0.69
N SER A 105 11.46 -3.20 1.82
CA SER A 105 11.66 -4.48 2.50
C SER A 105 10.35 -5.17 2.89
N ILE A 106 9.30 -4.40 3.20
CA ILE A 106 7.96 -4.92 3.49
C ILE A 106 7.34 -5.53 2.23
N MET A 107 7.44 -4.86 1.09
CA MET A 107 6.94 -5.38 -0.18
C MET A 107 7.62 -6.70 -0.56
N ILE A 108 8.96 -6.79 -0.43
CA ILE A 108 9.71 -8.02 -0.73
C ILE A 108 9.22 -9.17 0.15
N GLN A 109 9.07 -8.95 1.46
CA GLN A 109 8.55 -9.97 2.38
C GLN A 109 7.09 -10.35 2.08
N TYR A 110 6.25 -9.37 1.74
CA TYR A 110 4.84 -9.59 1.44
C TYR A 110 4.64 -10.40 0.16
N SER A 111 5.55 -10.32 -0.81
CA SER A 111 5.47 -11.09 -2.06
C SER A 111 5.39 -12.60 -1.83
N ILE A 112 5.97 -13.10 -0.73
CA ILE A 112 5.94 -14.52 -0.33
C ILE A 112 4.51 -14.97 0.00
N THR A 113 3.62 -14.05 0.41
CA THR A 113 2.24 -14.37 0.76
C THR A 113 1.38 -14.73 -0.45
N GLY A 114 1.82 -14.39 -1.67
CA GLY A 114 1.03 -14.54 -2.89
C GLY A 114 -0.20 -13.63 -2.97
N LYS A 115 -0.36 -12.68 -2.04
CA LYS A 115 -1.45 -11.70 -2.04
C LYS A 115 -1.13 -10.53 -2.98
N PRO A 116 -2.15 -9.86 -3.55
CA PRO A 116 -1.96 -8.75 -4.48
C PRO A 116 -1.14 -7.59 -3.89
N ILE A 117 -0.28 -7.00 -4.73
CA ILE A 117 0.56 -5.84 -4.38
C ILE A 117 0.41 -4.73 -5.43
N LEU A 118 0.09 -3.52 -4.98
CA LEU A 118 0.17 -2.28 -5.76
C LEU A 118 1.42 -1.49 -5.37
N CYS A 119 2.30 -1.25 -6.33
CA CYS A 119 3.48 -0.42 -6.18
C CYS A 119 3.21 1.01 -6.67
N LEU A 120 3.42 1.98 -5.78
CA LEU A 120 3.21 3.41 -6.02
C LEU A 120 4.32 4.04 -6.88
N THR A 121 5.47 3.37 -6.98
CA THR A 121 6.63 3.82 -7.76
C THR A 121 7.14 2.70 -8.67
N GLY A 122 7.79 3.06 -9.77
CA GLY A 122 8.25 2.12 -10.80
C GLY A 122 7.18 1.81 -11.85
N THR A 123 7.47 0.87 -12.76
CA THR A 123 6.57 0.38 -13.81
C THR A 123 6.91 -1.07 -14.14
N SER A 124 5.93 -1.87 -14.57
CA SER A 124 6.19 -3.25 -14.97
C SER A 124 7.11 -3.40 -16.17
N GLN A 125 7.30 -2.35 -17.00
CA GLN A 125 8.25 -2.38 -18.13
C GLN A 125 9.70 -2.63 -17.69
N MET A 126 10.06 -2.27 -16.45
CA MET A 126 11.42 -2.51 -15.94
C MET A 126 11.77 -4.00 -15.77
N ARG A 127 10.78 -4.89 -15.91
CA ARG A 127 10.96 -6.34 -15.96
C ARG A 127 11.90 -6.79 -17.09
N GLU A 128 11.96 -6.04 -18.17
CA GLU A 128 12.77 -6.38 -19.36
C GLU A 128 14.25 -6.05 -19.19
N SER A 129 14.61 -5.19 -18.24
CA SER A 129 15.97 -4.63 -18.10
C SER A 129 16.62 -4.84 -16.73
N LYS A 130 15.88 -5.31 -15.72
CA LYS A 130 16.40 -5.55 -14.37
C LYS A 130 16.07 -6.97 -13.88
N CYS A 131 17.13 -7.75 -13.63
CA CYS A 131 17.01 -9.05 -12.97
C CYS A 131 17.03 -8.83 -11.45
N ASN A 132 15.89 -9.08 -10.79
CA ASN A 132 15.81 -9.07 -9.32
C ASN A 132 15.54 -10.50 -8.83
N LEU A 133 16.14 -10.85 -7.68
CA LEU A 133 15.94 -12.16 -7.01
C LEU A 133 14.47 -12.41 -6.61
N PHE A 134 13.70 -11.33 -6.44
CA PHE A 134 12.26 -11.37 -6.19
C PHE A 134 11.55 -10.64 -7.33
N ASP A 135 10.43 -11.19 -7.79
CA ASP A 135 9.72 -10.75 -8.99
C ASP A 135 8.93 -9.44 -8.77
N TYR A 136 9.62 -8.38 -8.36
CA TYR A 136 9.05 -7.05 -8.08
C TYR A 136 8.23 -6.51 -9.26
N TRP A 137 8.72 -6.72 -10.47
CA TRP A 137 8.10 -6.21 -11.68
C TRP A 137 6.83 -6.98 -12.08
N SER A 138 6.45 -8.03 -11.32
CA SER A 138 5.13 -8.66 -11.38
C SER A 138 4.01 -7.93 -10.69
N ASN A 139 4.29 -6.90 -9.92
CA ASN A 139 3.23 -6.20 -9.21
C ASN A 139 2.39 -5.28 -10.12
N TYR A 140 1.27 -4.79 -9.61
CA TYR A 140 0.54 -3.69 -10.24
C TYR A 140 1.29 -2.39 -9.98
N PHE A 141 1.30 -1.47 -10.93
CA PHE A 141 1.97 -0.17 -10.78
C PHE A 141 1.02 0.96 -11.16
N LEU A 142 1.10 2.09 -10.43
CA LEU A 142 0.36 3.29 -10.81
C LEU A 142 0.69 3.75 -12.24
N ASN A 143 1.96 3.64 -12.63
CA ASN A 143 2.44 4.03 -13.96
C ASN A 143 1.96 3.10 -15.09
N ASP A 144 1.39 1.94 -14.75
CA ASP A 144 0.76 1.05 -15.73
C ASP A 144 -0.73 1.36 -15.91
N GLY A 145 -1.22 2.48 -15.34
CA GLY A 145 -2.62 2.91 -15.41
C GLY A 145 -3.55 2.28 -14.36
N VAL A 146 -3.00 1.52 -13.40
CA VAL A 146 -3.77 0.90 -12.31
C VAL A 146 -3.85 1.88 -11.15
N SER A 147 -4.96 2.60 -11.01
CA SER A 147 -5.19 3.48 -9.86
C SER A 147 -5.43 2.69 -8.57
N VAL A 148 -5.33 3.37 -7.42
CA VAL A 148 -5.68 2.78 -6.11
C VAL A 148 -7.11 2.26 -6.13
N ASP A 149 -8.05 3.00 -6.72
CA ASP A 149 -9.45 2.58 -6.80
C ASP A 149 -9.66 1.33 -7.65
N ILE A 150 -9.04 1.26 -8.83
CA ILE A 150 -9.10 0.08 -9.70
C ILE A 150 -8.53 -1.14 -8.98
N PHE A 151 -7.40 -0.97 -8.28
CA PHE A 151 -6.77 -2.03 -7.51
C PHE A 151 -7.67 -2.51 -6.37
N CYS A 152 -8.26 -1.59 -5.60
CA CYS A 152 -9.16 -1.94 -4.50
C CYS A 152 -10.40 -2.69 -5.01
N ASP A 153 -11.03 -2.23 -6.09
CA ASP A 153 -12.23 -2.86 -6.66
C ASP A 153 -11.94 -4.27 -7.18
N MET A 154 -10.76 -4.47 -7.79
CA MET A 154 -10.29 -5.77 -8.24
C MET A 154 -10.16 -6.75 -7.05
N VAL A 155 -9.49 -6.33 -5.98
CA VAL A 155 -9.29 -7.14 -4.76
C VAL A 155 -10.61 -7.45 -4.06
N LEU A 156 -11.51 -6.47 -3.98
CA LEU A 156 -12.86 -6.63 -3.42
C LEU A 156 -13.69 -7.67 -4.18
N GLN A 157 -13.51 -7.76 -5.49
CA GLN A 157 -14.14 -8.77 -6.35
C GLN A 157 -13.44 -10.13 -6.30
N GLY A 158 -12.37 -10.29 -5.50
CA GLY A 158 -11.60 -11.53 -5.41
C GLY A 158 -10.78 -11.84 -6.67
N LYS A 159 -10.47 -10.83 -7.49
CA LYS A 159 -9.70 -10.97 -8.71
C LYS A 159 -8.22 -10.66 -8.45
N ASP A 160 -7.33 -11.45 -9.04
CA ASP A 160 -5.91 -11.13 -9.14
C ASP A 160 -5.31 -11.71 -10.45
N PRO A 161 -5.49 -11.01 -11.59
CA PRO A 161 -4.99 -11.48 -12.89
C PRO A 161 -3.48 -11.71 -12.98
N LYS A 162 -2.68 -11.06 -12.11
CA LYS A 162 -1.23 -11.23 -12.06
C LYS A 162 -0.78 -12.36 -11.13
N ASN A 163 -1.71 -13.04 -10.45
CA ASN A 163 -1.39 -14.19 -9.61
C ASN A 163 -0.98 -15.39 -10.46
N ARG A 164 0.29 -15.78 -10.36
CA ARG A 164 0.86 -16.93 -11.09
C ARG A 164 0.53 -18.28 -10.47
N ASN A 165 -0.05 -18.31 -9.27
CA ASN A 165 -0.50 -19.55 -8.63
C ASN A 165 -1.89 -20.00 -9.11
N VAL A 166 -2.56 -19.18 -9.94
CA VAL A 166 -3.77 -19.58 -10.66
C VAL A 166 -3.37 -20.16 -12.02
N SER A 167 -2.61 -21.26 -11.98
CA SER A 167 -2.58 -22.19 -13.11
C SER A 167 -3.95 -22.85 -13.16
N SER A 168 -4.68 -22.59 -14.25
CA SER A 168 -5.84 -23.33 -14.75
C SER A 168 -6.08 -24.68 -14.06
N GLN A 169 -7.14 -24.74 -13.25
CA GLN A 169 -7.91 -25.97 -13.06
C GLN A 169 -9.15 -25.89 -13.94
#